data_AF-A0A969ZGM2-F1
#
_entry.id   AF-A0A969ZGM2-F1
#
_cell.length_a   1.000
_cell.length_b   1.000
_cell.length_c   1.000
_cell.angle_alpha   90.00
_cell.angle_beta   90.00
_cell.angle_gamma   90.00
#
_symmetry.space_group_name_H-M   'P 1'
#
loop_
_entity.id
_entity.type
_entity.pdbx_description
1 polymer ?
#
loop_
_entity_poly.entity_id
_entity_poly.type
_entity_poly.pdbx_seq_one_letter_code
_entity_poly.pdbx_strand_id
1 'polypeptide(L)'
;MAIFEAKLNKGQFELLNYLIMHSTKDRPGVEVSTDWFVDNKISIDELYSLVNKKMIEVRGNEIELTKKGTQALEPYKVNRAVIMAASFDANLIPVTVNTPKAMMKINGKRIIERTFELLEKAEIDEVFVITGHSAEVFDIIKPKYPNVTFISIERFSEPSTVAAVMTIKEFIKNAYVIDGGIWINNQDLIRKYEHDTCYAGTYVESTKNWCYDVERDIVRGIKIGGEKAYEITGISYWTEEDGKNLSACLTKANNTPDGRKTDWEEIPLTMFKDDFTVNIRPCNIGDTTEFNSIADVVKIDASYKAR
;
A
#
# COMPACT_ATOMS: atom_id res chain seq x y z
N MET A 1 -4.08 -21.04 -28.50
CA MET A 1 -4.58 -21.89 -27.40
C MET A 1 -3.97 -21.32 -26.13
N ALA A 2 -4.70 -20.43 -25.44
CA ALA A 2 -4.25 -19.98 -24.12
C ALA A 2 -4.41 -21.18 -23.19
N ILE A 3 -3.28 -21.76 -22.76
CA ILE A 3 -3.29 -22.68 -21.63
C ILE A 3 -3.83 -21.82 -20.48
N PHE A 4 -5.00 -22.18 -19.96
CA PHE A 4 -5.46 -21.65 -18.68
C PHE A 4 -4.44 -22.11 -17.65
N GLU A 5 -3.38 -21.32 -17.44
CA GLU A 5 -2.51 -21.53 -16.30
C GLU A 5 -3.36 -21.27 -15.07
N ALA A 6 -3.55 -22.31 -14.25
CA ALA A 6 -4.32 -22.20 -13.02
C ALA A 6 -3.76 -21.04 -12.18
N LYS A 7 -4.63 -20.14 -11.72
CA LYS A 7 -4.26 -19.06 -10.78
C LYS A 7 -3.42 -19.64 -9.66
N LEU A 8 -2.35 -18.93 -9.29
CA LEU A 8 -1.56 -19.26 -8.11
C LEU A 8 -2.48 -19.16 -6.90
N ASN A 9 -2.33 -20.08 -5.94
CA ASN A 9 -2.89 -19.83 -4.63
C ASN A 9 -2.01 -18.80 -3.89
N LYS A 10 -2.49 -18.29 -2.75
CA LYS A 10 -1.78 -17.26 -1.99
C LYS A 10 -0.36 -17.67 -1.58
N GLY A 11 -0.16 -18.89 -1.07
CA GLY A 11 1.15 -19.37 -0.65
C GLY A 11 2.14 -19.52 -1.82
N GLN A 12 1.68 -20.06 -2.94
CA GLN A 12 2.45 -20.14 -4.18
C GLN A 12 2.86 -18.76 -4.67
N PHE A 13 1.92 -17.82 -4.67
CA PHE A 13 2.18 -16.43 -5.03
C PHE A 13 3.24 -15.80 -4.12
N GLU A 14 3.09 -15.88 -2.79
CA GLU A 14 4.02 -15.23 -1.87
C GLU A 14 5.44 -15.79 -2.01
N LEU A 15 5.61 -17.10 -2.27
CA LEU A 15 6.94 -17.66 -2.54
C LEU A 15 7.54 -17.09 -3.83
N LEU A 16 6.81 -17.12 -4.95
CA LEU A 16 7.33 -16.57 -6.21
C LEU A 16 7.65 -15.07 -6.08
N ASN A 17 6.80 -14.32 -5.39
CA ASN A 17 6.99 -12.88 -5.15
C ASN A 17 8.20 -12.61 -4.23
N TYR A 18 8.41 -13.44 -3.20
CA TYR A 18 9.58 -13.34 -2.32
C TYR A 18 10.88 -13.59 -3.10
N LEU A 19 10.92 -14.62 -3.95
CA LEU A 19 12.08 -14.95 -4.76
C LEU A 19 12.43 -13.83 -5.76
N ILE A 20 11.44 -13.22 -6.43
CA ILE A 20 11.71 -12.12 -7.37
C ILE A 20 12.22 -10.86 -6.66
N MET A 21 11.78 -10.60 -5.42
CA MET A 21 12.24 -9.44 -4.64
C MET A 21 13.66 -9.60 -4.09
N HIS A 22 14.08 -10.84 -3.79
CA HIS A 22 15.34 -11.12 -3.11
C HIS A 22 16.43 -11.72 -4.01
N SER A 23 16.09 -12.12 -5.23
CA SER A 23 17.07 -12.54 -6.23
C SER A 23 17.75 -11.35 -6.90
N THR A 24 18.98 -11.57 -7.36
CA THR A 24 19.74 -10.59 -8.14
C THR A 24 20.31 -11.25 -9.39
N LYS A 25 20.80 -10.44 -10.34
CA LYS A 25 21.48 -10.99 -11.53
C LYS A 25 22.70 -11.86 -11.18
N ASP A 26 23.40 -11.52 -10.10
CA ASP A 26 24.61 -12.22 -9.66
C ASP A 26 24.31 -13.38 -8.70
N ARG A 27 23.18 -13.32 -7.97
CA ARG A 27 22.69 -14.37 -7.07
C ARG A 27 21.22 -14.66 -7.35
N PRO A 28 20.91 -15.53 -8.32
CA PRO A 28 19.52 -15.83 -8.70
C PRO A 28 18.81 -16.78 -7.72
N GLY A 29 19.57 -17.57 -6.96
CA GLY A 29 19.04 -18.42 -5.89
C GLY A 29 18.85 -17.65 -4.58
N VAL A 30 17.75 -17.93 -3.88
CA VAL A 30 17.43 -17.34 -2.57
C VAL A 30 17.34 -18.45 -1.53
N GLU A 31 18.07 -18.28 -0.43
CA GLU A 31 17.88 -19.12 0.76
C GLU A 31 16.62 -18.67 1.50
N VAL A 32 15.64 -19.55 1.63
CA VAL A 32 14.38 -19.28 2.32
C VAL A 32 14.37 -20.04 3.64
N SER A 33 14.24 -19.33 4.77
CA SER A 33 14.25 -19.97 6.08
C SER A 33 12.99 -20.81 6.31
N THR A 34 13.09 -21.81 7.18
CA THR A 34 11.94 -22.63 7.60
C THR A 34 10.84 -21.78 8.24
N ASP A 35 11.23 -20.79 9.04
CA ASP A 35 10.28 -19.89 9.71
C ASP A 35 9.49 -19.08 8.69
N TRP A 36 10.11 -18.64 7.59
CA TRP A 36 9.42 -17.93 6.52
C TRP A 36 8.30 -18.77 5.90
N PHE A 37 8.52 -20.08 5.68
CA PHE A 37 7.47 -20.99 5.18
C PHE A 37 6.32 -21.14 6.18
N VAL A 38 6.64 -21.22 7.47
CA VAL A 38 5.64 -21.33 8.56
C VAL A 38 4.80 -20.06 8.64
N ASP A 39 5.45 -18.90 8.66
CA ASP A 39 4.79 -17.58 8.76
C ASP A 39 3.88 -17.31 7.57
N ASN A 40 4.29 -17.73 6.37
CA ASN A 40 3.50 -17.60 5.14
C ASN A 40 2.55 -18.78 4.89
N LYS A 41 2.44 -19.73 5.83
CA LYS A 41 1.55 -20.90 5.78
C LYS A 41 1.72 -21.74 4.51
N ILE A 42 2.96 -21.87 4.02
CA ILE A 42 3.27 -22.60 2.79
C ILE A 42 3.60 -24.05 3.13
N SER A 43 2.86 -24.96 2.51
CA SER A 43 3.02 -26.41 2.65
C SER A 43 4.11 -26.96 1.73
N ILE A 44 4.64 -28.13 2.09
CA ILE A 44 5.57 -28.90 1.25
C ILE A 44 4.92 -29.27 -0.10
N ASP A 45 3.62 -29.57 -0.11
CA ASP A 45 2.89 -29.90 -1.34
C ASP A 45 2.80 -28.71 -2.31
N GLU A 46 2.65 -27.49 -1.79
CA GLU A 46 2.68 -26.28 -2.62
C GLU A 46 4.06 -26.05 -3.23
N LEU A 47 5.13 -26.28 -2.47
CA LEU A 47 6.50 -26.23 -2.97
C LEU A 47 6.73 -27.26 -4.09
N TYR A 48 6.36 -28.52 -3.88
CA TYR A 48 6.45 -29.56 -4.91
C TYR A 48 5.62 -29.23 -6.15
N SER A 49 4.44 -28.63 -5.97
CA SER A 49 3.60 -28.19 -7.08
C SER A 49 4.31 -27.15 -7.95
N LEU A 50 5.01 -26.18 -7.34
CA LEU A 50 5.79 -25.17 -8.07
C LEU A 50 6.98 -25.79 -8.83
N VAL A 51 7.68 -26.74 -8.22
CA VAL A 51 8.77 -27.49 -8.88
C VAL A 51 8.23 -28.28 -10.08
N ASN A 52 7.15 -29.04 -9.89
CA ASN A 52 6.52 -29.85 -10.95
C ASN A 52 6.00 -28.98 -12.11
N LYS A 53 5.49 -27.79 -11.81
CA LYS A 53 5.08 -26.79 -12.80
C LYS A 53 6.26 -26.09 -13.48
N LYS A 54 7.49 -26.33 -13.04
CA LYS A 54 8.75 -25.68 -13.48
C LYS A 54 8.75 -24.17 -13.23
N MET A 55 8.08 -23.72 -12.17
CA MET A 55 8.04 -22.29 -11.78
C MET A 55 9.23 -21.92 -10.89
N ILE A 56 9.78 -22.89 -10.17
CA ILE A 56 11.00 -22.76 -9.37
C ILE A 56 11.93 -23.96 -9.62
N GLU A 57 13.21 -23.78 -9.31
CA GLU A 57 14.21 -24.84 -9.21
C GLU A 57 14.84 -24.82 -7.83
N VAL A 58 15.03 -25.98 -7.19
CA VAL A 58 15.72 -26.08 -5.91
C VAL A 58 17.14 -26.58 -6.15
N ARG A 59 18.14 -25.82 -5.67
CA ARG A 59 19.57 -26.09 -5.86
C ARG A 59 20.27 -26.02 -4.50
N GLY A 60 20.47 -27.18 -3.87
CA GLY A 60 20.98 -27.23 -2.50
C GLY A 60 19.98 -26.58 -1.53
N ASN A 61 20.41 -25.53 -0.85
CA ASN A 61 19.58 -24.77 0.09
C ASN A 61 18.92 -23.52 -0.53
N GLU A 62 19.17 -23.26 -1.82
CA GLU A 62 18.62 -22.12 -2.53
C GLU A 62 17.45 -22.54 -3.43
N ILE A 63 16.49 -21.62 -3.57
CA ILE A 63 15.38 -21.72 -4.50
C ILE A 63 15.55 -20.64 -5.56
N GLU A 64 15.56 -21.02 -6.83
CA GLU A 64 15.70 -20.12 -7.97
C GLU A 64 14.36 -19.97 -8.68
N LEU A 65 13.95 -18.73 -8.93
CA LEU A 65 12.75 -18.43 -9.70
C LEU A 65 13.03 -18.65 -11.19
N THR A 66 12.22 -19.45 -11.88
CA THR A 66 12.36 -19.64 -13.33
C THR A 66 11.64 -18.54 -14.10
N LYS A 67 11.94 -18.43 -15.40
CA LYS A 67 11.18 -17.56 -16.32
C LYS A 67 9.67 -17.84 -16.29
N LYS A 68 9.28 -19.11 -16.13
CA LYS A 68 7.87 -19.50 -16.04
C LYS A 68 7.24 -19.06 -14.72
N GLY A 69 7.99 -19.12 -13.62
CA GLY A 69 7.57 -18.56 -12.33
C GLY A 69 7.35 -17.06 -12.41
N THR A 70 8.27 -16.32 -13.04
CA THR A 70 8.09 -14.89 -13.30
C THR A 70 6.85 -14.61 -14.16
N GLN A 71 6.64 -15.36 -15.24
CA GLN A 71 5.45 -15.21 -16.11
C GLN A 71 4.14 -15.48 -15.35
N ALA A 72 4.15 -16.40 -14.39
CA ALA A 72 2.98 -16.70 -13.57
C ALA A 72 2.58 -15.57 -12.61
N LEU A 73 3.50 -14.63 -12.32
CA LEU A 73 3.22 -13.44 -11.51
C LEU A 73 2.58 -12.30 -12.32
N GLU A 74 2.76 -12.25 -13.64
CA GLU A 74 2.27 -11.15 -14.48
C GLU A 74 0.77 -10.82 -14.34
N PRO A 75 -0.15 -11.78 -14.16
CA PRO A 75 -1.56 -11.48 -13.90
C PRO A 75 -1.82 -10.70 -12.60
N TYR A 76 -0.86 -10.66 -11.69
CA TYR A 76 -0.92 -10.00 -10.38
C TYR A 76 -0.16 -8.68 -10.35
N LYS A 77 0.28 -8.18 -11.51
CA LYS A 77 1.08 -6.96 -11.60
C LYS A 77 0.30 -5.75 -11.09
N VAL A 78 0.94 -5.00 -10.19
CA VAL A 78 0.46 -3.69 -9.77
C VAL A 78 0.74 -2.71 -10.90
N ASN A 79 -0.32 -2.09 -11.44
CA ASN A 79 -0.20 -1.22 -12.61
C ASN A 79 0.00 0.23 -12.21
N ARG A 80 -0.56 0.64 -11.07
CA ARG A 80 -0.66 2.05 -10.69
C ARG A 80 -0.56 2.27 -9.19
N ALA A 81 -0.27 3.49 -8.82
CA ALA A 81 -0.36 3.95 -7.45
C ALA A 81 -1.07 5.30 -7.39
N VAL A 82 -1.94 5.46 -6.40
CA VAL A 82 -2.59 6.71 -6.07
C VAL A 82 -2.11 7.17 -4.71
N ILE A 83 -1.53 8.37 -4.66
CA ILE A 83 -0.98 8.96 -3.45
C ILE A 83 -1.92 10.08 -2.98
N MET A 84 -2.51 9.89 -1.80
CA MET A 84 -3.40 10.85 -1.16
C MET A 84 -2.56 11.93 -0.45
N ALA A 85 -2.32 13.05 -1.13
CA ALA A 85 -1.48 14.15 -0.64
C ALA A 85 -2.29 15.44 -0.35
N ALA A 86 -3.61 15.33 -0.27
CA ALA A 86 -4.53 16.44 0.00
C ALA A 86 -4.76 16.69 1.50
N SER A 87 -4.29 15.80 2.37
CA SER A 87 -4.51 15.87 3.82
C SER A 87 -3.80 17.05 4.46
N PHE A 88 -4.53 17.78 5.30
CA PHE A 88 -4.01 18.83 6.17
C PHE A 88 -3.92 18.30 7.60
N ASP A 89 -2.75 18.46 8.23
CA ASP A 89 -2.51 18.02 9.60
C ASP A 89 -2.21 19.23 10.49
N ALA A 90 -3.19 19.61 11.31
CA ALA A 90 -3.09 20.76 12.20
C ALA A 90 -2.06 20.56 13.33
N ASN A 91 -1.75 19.31 13.69
CA ASN A 91 -0.80 18.99 14.77
C ASN A 91 0.66 19.22 14.36
N LEU A 92 0.90 19.49 13.07
CA LEU A 92 2.20 19.78 12.50
C LEU A 92 2.41 21.28 12.20
N ILE A 93 1.53 22.16 12.67
CA ILE A 93 1.75 23.61 12.62
C ILE A 93 2.98 23.97 13.49
N PRO A 94 3.87 24.88 13.03
CA PRO A 94 3.74 25.76 11.85
C PRO A 94 4.21 25.16 10.52
N VAL A 95 4.77 23.95 10.51
CA VAL A 95 5.36 23.35 9.30
C VAL A 95 4.31 23.16 8.20
N THR A 96 3.13 22.67 8.55
CA THR A 96 2.08 22.34 7.57
C THR A 96 1.22 23.51 7.11
N VAL A 97 1.51 24.73 7.57
CA VAL A 97 0.73 25.93 7.17
C VAL A 97 0.83 26.20 5.67
N ASN A 98 2.04 26.11 5.11
CA ASN A 98 2.32 26.38 3.69
C ASN A 98 3.01 25.19 3.00
N THR A 99 3.06 24.03 3.64
CA THR A 99 3.75 22.86 3.11
C THR A 99 2.93 21.61 3.39
N PRO A 100 2.32 20.98 2.38
CA PRO A 100 1.61 19.71 2.55
C PRO A 100 2.50 18.68 3.25
N LYS A 101 1.94 17.78 4.08
CA LYS A 101 2.69 16.76 4.83
C LYS A 101 3.58 15.93 3.89
N ALA A 102 3.06 15.55 2.73
CA ALA A 102 3.78 14.85 1.66
C ALA A 102 5.04 15.58 1.14
N MET A 103 5.08 16.92 1.26
CA MET A 103 6.20 17.76 0.83
C MET A 103 7.17 18.10 1.95
N MET A 104 6.89 17.71 3.20
CA MET A 104 7.83 17.83 4.30
C MET A 104 9.10 17.04 4.00
N LYS A 105 10.24 17.56 4.47
CA LYS A 105 11.53 16.89 4.31
C LYS A 105 11.91 16.18 5.58
N ILE A 106 12.26 14.90 5.49
CA ILE A 106 12.87 14.14 6.57
C ILE A 106 14.30 13.85 6.16
N ASN A 107 15.26 14.36 6.92
CA ASN A 107 16.69 14.30 6.63
C ASN A 107 17.02 14.76 5.19
N GLY A 108 16.41 15.88 4.79
CA GLY A 108 16.63 16.54 3.51
C GLY A 108 15.81 16.00 2.32
N LYS A 109 15.11 14.87 2.48
CA LYS A 109 14.32 14.25 1.41
C LYS A 109 12.83 14.36 1.67
N ARG A 110 12.04 14.70 0.63
CA ARG A 110 10.59 14.81 0.77
C ARG A 110 9.94 13.46 0.99
N ILE A 111 8.91 13.40 1.84
CA ILE A 111 8.14 12.17 2.09
C ILE A 111 7.65 11.58 0.77
N ILE A 112 7.03 12.38 -0.10
CA ILE A 112 6.51 11.87 -1.38
C ILE A 112 7.60 11.40 -2.35
N GLU A 113 8.80 12.03 -2.34
CA GLU A 113 9.92 11.59 -3.19
C GLU A 113 10.44 10.22 -2.75
N ARG A 114 10.36 9.89 -1.45
CA ARG A 114 10.65 8.54 -0.95
C ARG A 114 9.66 7.52 -1.51
N THR A 115 8.36 7.85 -1.55
CA THR A 115 7.33 6.98 -2.15
C THR A 115 7.55 6.78 -3.66
N PHE A 116 7.91 7.84 -4.40
CA PHE A 116 8.21 7.71 -5.83
C PHE A 116 9.37 6.76 -6.12
N GLU A 117 10.47 6.83 -5.35
CA GLU A 117 11.59 5.90 -5.54
C GLU A 117 11.21 4.44 -5.25
N LEU A 118 10.30 4.20 -4.30
CA LEU A 118 9.79 2.87 -4.01
C LEU A 118 8.92 2.34 -5.15
N LEU A 119 8.06 3.19 -5.71
CA LEU A 119 7.22 2.85 -6.86
C LEU A 119 8.05 2.55 -8.11
N GLU A 120 9.09 3.36 -8.36
CA GLU A 120 10.05 3.13 -9.45
C GLU A 120 10.80 1.80 -9.26
N LYS A 121 11.29 1.52 -8.05
CA LYS A 121 11.93 0.23 -7.73
C LYS A 121 10.99 -0.96 -7.93
N ALA A 122 9.70 -0.78 -7.63
CA ALA A 122 8.67 -1.79 -7.84
C ALA A 122 8.16 -1.88 -9.29
N GLU A 123 8.70 -1.07 -10.22
CA GLU A 123 8.27 -1.01 -11.62
C GLU A 123 6.78 -0.64 -11.78
N ILE A 124 6.31 0.32 -10.97
CA ILE A 124 4.96 0.87 -11.00
C ILE A 124 5.01 2.26 -11.65
N ASP A 125 4.65 2.31 -12.94
CA ASP A 125 4.88 3.50 -13.77
C ASP A 125 3.72 4.52 -13.72
N GLU A 126 2.47 4.07 -13.55
CA GLU A 126 1.31 4.97 -13.50
C GLU A 126 1.11 5.52 -12.08
N VAL A 127 1.62 6.73 -11.82
CA VAL A 127 1.52 7.36 -10.51
C VAL A 127 0.63 8.60 -10.56
N PHE A 128 -0.41 8.60 -9.73
CA PHE A 128 -1.34 9.71 -9.56
C PHE A 128 -1.17 10.31 -8.16
N VAL A 129 -0.98 11.62 -8.06
CA VAL A 129 -0.88 12.33 -6.78
C VAL A 129 -2.06 13.26 -6.63
N ILE A 130 -2.84 13.03 -5.59
CA ILE A 130 -4.03 13.82 -5.30
C ILE A 130 -3.64 14.93 -4.35
N THR A 131 -3.64 16.15 -4.86
CA THR A 131 -3.28 17.35 -4.11
C THR A 131 -4.53 18.14 -3.73
N GLY A 132 -4.46 18.91 -2.67
CA GLY A 132 -5.55 19.77 -2.23
C GLY A 132 -5.04 21.19 -1.97
N HIS A 133 -5.19 21.66 -0.73
CA HIS A 133 -4.61 22.92 -0.33
C HIS A 133 -3.09 22.96 -0.59
N SER A 134 -2.57 24.12 -1.04
CA SER A 134 -1.17 24.33 -1.40
C SER A 134 -0.64 23.42 -2.53
N ALA A 135 -1.50 23.06 -3.49
CA ALA A 135 -1.12 22.22 -4.64
C ALA A 135 0.04 22.80 -5.46
N GLU A 136 0.17 24.13 -5.52
CA GLU A 136 1.27 24.84 -6.18
C GLU A 136 2.65 24.51 -5.60
N VAL A 137 2.73 24.05 -4.35
CA VAL A 137 3.99 23.63 -3.73
C VAL A 137 4.61 22.44 -4.47
N PHE A 138 3.78 21.59 -5.09
CA PHE A 138 4.26 20.44 -5.86
C PHE A 138 4.91 20.83 -7.20
N ASP A 139 4.72 22.05 -7.70
CA ASP A 139 5.30 22.50 -8.98
C ASP A 139 6.84 22.41 -8.98
N ILE A 140 7.47 22.52 -7.81
CA ILE A 140 8.93 22.43 -7.66
C ILE A 140 9.49 21.03 -7.95
N ILE A 141 8.67 19.97 -7.87
CA ILE A 141 9.11 18.58 -8.12
C ILE A 141 8.59 18.03 -9.46
N LYS A 142 7.55 18.62 -10.05
CA LYS A 142 7.00 18.17 -11.35
C LYS A 142 8.05 17.95 -12.45
N PRO A 143 9.04 18.85 -12.66
CA PRO A 143 10.06 18.65 -13.70
C PRO A 143 10.95 17.42 -13.48
N LYS A 144 11.15 17.00 -12.23
CA LYS A 144 11.93 15.81 -11.89
C LYS A 144 11.13 14.51 -12.10
N TYR A 145 9.81 14.59 -12.09
CA TYR A 145 8.90 13.44 -12.17
C TYR A 145 7.87 13.61 -13.29
N PRO A 146 8.30 13.62 -14.57
CA PRO A 146 7.41 13.88 -15.71
C PRO A 146 6.34 12.78 -15.93
N ASN A 147 6.56 11.58 -15.38
CA ASN A 147 5.63 10.46 -15.47
C ASN A 147 4.57 10.45 -14.35
N VAL A 148 4.65 11.39 -13.40
CA VAL A 148 3.69 11.51 -12.30
C VAL A 148 2.60 12.51 -12.66
N THR A 149 1.34 12.11 -12.54
CA THR A 149 0.18 12.97 -12.79
C THR A 149 -0.33 13.56 -11.49
N PHE A 150 -0.26 14.89 -11.34
CA PHE A 150 -0.81 15.61 -10.19
C PHE A 150 -2.24 16.06 -10.50
N ILE A 151 -3.18 15.66 -9.65
CA ILE A 151 -4.60 15.99 -9.78
C ILE A 151 -4.99 16.81 -8.55
N SER A 152 -5.28 18.09 -8.76
CA SER A 152 -5.76 18.95 -7.69
C SER A 152 -7.27 18.83 -7.54
N ILE A 153 -7.73 18.44 -6.36
CA ILE A 153 -9.14 18.56 -5.99
C ILE A 153 -9.41 19.98 -5.52
N GLU A 154 -10.33 20.68 -6.17
CA GLU A 154 -10.84 21.96 -5.64
C GLU A 154 -11.41 21.71 -4.24
N ARG A 155 -11.17 22.63 -3.30
CA ARG A 155 -11.66 22.50 -1.92
C ARG A 155 -13.18 22.24 -1.95
N PHE A 156 -13.58 21.03 -1.58
CA PHE A 156 -14.95 20.77 -1.23
C PHE A 156 -15.29 21.63 -0.01
N SER A 157 -16.47 22.26 -0.01
CA SER A 157 -16.99 23.02 1.13
C SER A 157 -17.18 22.14 2.38
N GLU A 158 -17.24 20.83 2.19
CA GLU A 158 -17.26 19.82 3.25
C GLU A 158 -16.05 18.87 3.09
N PRO A 159 -15.27 18.61 4.15
CA PRO A 159 -14.18 17.64 4.10
C PRO A 159 -14.78 16.22 4.00
N SER A 160 -14.87 15.70 2.79
CA SER A 160 -15.27 14.32 2.52
C SER A 160 -14.11 13.61 1.83
N THR A 161 -13.50 12.63 2.50
CA THR A 161 -12.49 11.75 1.91
C THR A 161 -13.07 10.99 0.73
N VAL A 162 -14.36 10.65 0.77
CA VAL A 162 -15.09 10.07 -0.37
C VAL A 162 -15.10 11.00 -1.59
N ALA A 163 -15.26 12.31 -1.42
CA ALA A 163 -15.19 13.24 -2.56
C ALA A 163 -13.79 13.30 -3.18
N ALA A 164 -12.73 13.20 -2.35
CA ALA A 164 -11.36 13.06 -2.84
C ALA A 164 -11.20 11.75 -3.63
N VAL A 165 -11.70 10.64 -3.10
CA VAL A 165 -11.58 9.33 -3.77
C VAL A 165 -12.47 9.22 -5.01
N MET A 166 -13.60 9.93 -5.07
CA MET A 166 -14.43 10.03 -6.27
C MET A 166 -13.68 10.63 -7.47
N THR A 167 -12.67 11.47 -7.22
CA THR A 167 -11.81 12.03 -8.27
C THR A 167 -10.87 10.97 -8.86
N ILE A 168 -10.59 9.90 -8.11
CA ILE A 168 -9.65 8.83 -8.50
C ILE A 168 -10.29 7.46 -8.69
N LYS A 169 -11.61 7.37 -8.62
CA LYS A 169 -12.33 6.09 -8.67
C LYS A 169 -12.06 5.28 -9.95
N GLU A 170 -11.58 5.91 -11.02
CA GLU A 170 -11.16 5.21 -12.24
C GLU A 170 -9.71 4.68 -12.18
N PHE A 171 -8.92 5.13 -11.22
CA PHE A 171 -7.50 4.81 -11.02
C PHE A 171 -7.22 3.81 -9.89
N ILE A 172 -8.24 3.19 -9.29
CA ILE A 172 -8.08 2.26 -8.15
C ILE A 172 -8.07 0.77 -8.54
N LYS A 173 -7.89 0.43 -9.83
CA LYS A 173 -7.83 -0.96 -10.33
C LYS A 173 -6.38 -1.42 -10.47
N ASN A 174 -6.02 -2.57 -9.91
CA ASN A 174 -4.62 -3.03 -9.79
C ASN A 174 -3.71 -1.92 -9.25
N ALA A 175 -4.16 -1.31 -8.16
CA ALA A 175 -3.65 -0.04 -7.68
C ALA A 175 -3.30 -0.10 -6.20
N TYR A 176 -2.15 0.47 -5.84
CA TYR A 176 -1.97 0.93 -4.46
C TYR A 176 -2.73 2.24 -4.24
N VAL A 177 -3.33 2.41 -3.06
CA VAL A 177 -3.72 3.72 -2.52
C VAL A 177 -2.89 3.95 -1.25
N ILE A 178 -2.13 5.04 -1.24
CA ILE A 178 -1.09 5.33 -0.26
C ILE A 178 -1.34 6.73 0.34
N ASP A 179 -1.32 6.86 1.66
CA ASP A 179 -1.25 8.15 2.33
C ASP A 179 0.08 8.84 1.98
N GLY A 180 0.04 10.02 1.38
CA GLY A 180 1.23 10.78 1.00
C GLY A 180 2.04 11.32 2.18
N GLY A 181 1.49 11.32 3.39
CA GLY A 181 2.10 11.86 4.60
C GLY A 181 2.90 10.86 5.44
N ILE A 182 2.95 9.58 5.06
CA ILE A 182 3.68 8.54 5.80
C ILE A 182 5.08 8.34 5.22
N TRP A 183 6.05 8.05 6.07
CA TRP A 183 7.39 7.66 5.64
C TRP A 183 7.55 6.14 5.61
N ILE A 184 7.79 5.58 4.43
CA ILE A 184 7.95 4.13 4.24
C ILE A 184 9.43 3.77 4.41
N ASN A 185 9.77 3.13 5.54
CA ASN A 185 11.13 2.68 5.85
C ASN A 185 11.44 1.38 5.11
N ASN A 186 10.58 0.39 5.24
CA ASN A 186 10.75 -0.91 4.62
C ASN A 186 10.35 -0.88 3.14
N GLN A 187 11.33 -1.14 2.28
CA GLN A 187 11.14 -1.08 0.82
C GLN A 187 10.22 -2.18 0.31
N ASP A 188 10.09 -3.27 1.07
CA ASP A 188 9.35 -4.46 0.66
C ASP A 188 7.83 -4.31 0.82
N LEU A 189 7.37 -3.18 1.39
CA LEU A 189 5.93 -2.86 1.48
C LEU A 189 5.33 -2.43 0.14
N ILE A 190 6.13 -1.91 -0.79
CA ILE A 190 5.69 -1.53 -2.13
C ILE A 190 6.24 -2.58 -3.10
N ARG A 191 5.36 -3.47 -3.56
CA ARG A 191 5.72 -4.67 -4.33
C ARG A 191 5.23 -4.56 -5.76
N LYS A 192 5.98 -5.16 -6.68
CA LYS A 192 5.62 -5.21 -8.11
C LYS A 192 4.34 -6.01 -8.37
N TYR A 193 4.09 -7.02 -7.54
CA TYR A 193 2.93 -7.91 -7.66
C TYR A 193 2.18 -7.99 -6.34
N GLU A 194 0.86 -8.10 -6.43
CA GLU A 194 -0.05 -8.29 -5.30
C GLU A 194 -1.20 -9.25 -5.65
N HIS A 195 -1.47 -10.21 -4.76
CA HIS A 195 -2.44 -11.27 -5.01
C HIS A 195 -3.90 -10.86 -4.73
N ASP A 196 -4.14 -10.24 -3.57
CA ASP A 196 -5.48 -9.93 -3.07
C ASP A 196 -5.56 -8.48 -2.62
N THR A 197 -6.78 -7.95 -2.64
CA THR A 197 -7.09 -6.68 -2.01
C THR A 197 -6.75 -6.75 -0.52
N CYS A 198 -6.01 -5.76 -0.04
CA CYS A 198 -5.52 -5.75 1.32
C CYS A 198 -5.29 -4.35 1.89
N TYR A 199 -5.37 -4.27 3.22
CA TYR A 199 -4.86 -3.16 4.01
C TYR A 199 -3.57 -3.58 4.70
N ALA A 200 -2.52 -2.76 4.60
CA ALA A 200 -1.30 -2.98 5.35
C ALA A 200 -1.48 -2.45 6.78
N GLY A 201 -1.14 -3.26 7.78
CA GLY A 201 -1.33 -2.90 9.18
C GLY A 201 -0.18 -3.35 10.07
N THR A 202 0.26 -2.50 10.98
CA THR A 202 1.37 -2.79 11.89
C THR A 202 0.88 -3.59 13.08
N TYR A 203 1.37 -4.83 13.24
CA TYR A 203 0.97 -5.65 14.38
C TYR A 203 1.54 -5.09 15.70
N VAL A 204 0.68 -4.94 16.70
CA VAL A 204 1.04 -4.48 18.04
C VAL A 204 0.26 -5.24 19.11
N GLU A 205 0.91 -5.53 20.25
CA GLU A 205 0.27 -6.21 21.38
C GLU A 205 -0.86 -5.37 22.00
N SER A 206 -0.74 -4.04 21.99
CA SER A 206 -1.79 -3.13 22.42
C SER A 206 -1.62 -1.74 21.79
N THR A 207 -2.74 -1.09 21.50
CA THR A 207 -2.77 0.28 20.98
C THR A 207 -3.95 1.08 21.51
N LYS A 208 -3.83 2.41 21.44
CA LYS A 208 -4.91 3.39 21.60
C LYS A 208 -5.18 4.17 20.31
N ASN A 209 -4.44 3.87 19.24
CA ASN A 209 -4.58 4.48 17.92
C ASN A 209 -5.66 3.77 17.11
N TRP A 210 -5.95 4.30 15.93
CA TRP A 210 -6.80 3.64 14.95
C TRP A 210 -6.16 2.33 14.47
N CYS A 211 -6.94 1.26 14.50
CA CYS A 211 -6.51 -0.07 14.11
C CYS A 211 -7.62 -0.82 13.38
N TYR A 212 -7.21 -1.81 12.59
CA TYR A 212 -8.12 -2.72 11.91
C TYR A 212 -8.70 -3.75 12.88
N ASP A 213 -10.00 -4.00 12.78
CA ASP A 213 -10.64 -5.16 13.38
C ASP A 213 -10.48 -6.36 12.44
N VAL A 214 -9.76 -7.39 12.86
CA VAL A 214 -9.35 -8.50 11.98
C VAL A 214 -9.87 -9.82 12.51
N GLU A 215 -10.54 -10.57 11.64
CA GLU A 215 -10.99 -11.94 11.89
C GLU A 215 -10.44 -12.87 10.81
N ARG A 216 -9.59 -13.85 11.19
CA ARG A 216 -8.99 -14.83 10.27
C ARG A 216 -8.35 -14.17 9.04
N ASP A 217 -7.48 -13.20 9.28
CA ASP A 217 -6.77 -12.41 8.27
C ASP A 217 -7.67 -11.48 7.41
N ILE A 218 -8.98 -11.39 7.70
CA ILE A 218 -9.90 -10.50 6.99
C ILE A 218 -10.21 -9.28 7.85
N VAL A 219 -10.07 -8.09 7.29
CA VAL A 219 -10.46 -6.83 7.93
C VAL A 219 -11.98 -6.71 7.90
N ARG A 220 -12.58 -6.53 9.09
CA ARG A 220 -14.04 -6.42 9.30
C ARG A 220 -14.50 -5.00 9.62
N GLY A 221 -13.57 -4.13 9.96
CA GLY A 221 -13.86 -2.75 10.33
C GLY A 221 -12.62 -2.01 10.80
N ILE A 222 -12.84 -0.77 11.21
CA ILE A 222 -11.85 0.10 11.82
C ILE A 222 -12.35 0.47 13.20
N LYS A 223 -11.45 0.50 14.19
CA LYS A 223 -11.76 0.86 15.57
C LYS A 223 -10.61 1.64 16.21
N ILE A 224 -10.87 2.27 17.35
CA ILE A 224 -9.84 2.92 18.15
C ILE A 224 -9.44 1.99 19.28
N GLY A 225 -8.16 1.65 19.31
CA GLY A 225 -7.55 0.86 20.37
C GLY A 225 -7.92 -0.63 20.35
N GLY A 226 -7.12 -1.42 21.05
CA GLY A 226 -7.31 -2.86 21.15
C GLY A 226 -6.06 -3.57 21.64
N GLU A 227 -6.19 -4.88 21.83
CA GLU A 227 -5.09 -5.81 22.09
C GLU A 227 -4.86 -6.66 20.84
N LYS A 228 -3.61 -7.06 20.59
CA LYS A 228 -3.20 -7.87 19.43
C LYS A 228 -3.80 -7.35 18.12
N ALA A 229 -3.61 -6.06 17.89
CA ALA A 229 -4.28 -5.32 16.84
C ALA A 229 -3.30 -4.94 15.72
N TYR A 230 -3.85 -4.49 14.59
CA TYR A 230 -3.07 -3.98 13.47
C TYR A 230 -3.33 -2.48 13.32
N GLU A 231 -2.37 -1.64 13.71
CA GLU A 231 -2.47 -0.19 13.51
C GLU A 231 -2.51 0.15 12.01
N ILE A 232 -3.33 1.15 11.66
CA ILE A 232 -3.47 1.61 10.28
C ILE A 232 -2.14 2.21 9.80
N THR A 233 -1.68 1.80 8.62
CA THR A 233 -0.45 2.36 8.00
C THR A 233 -0.73 3.38 6.90
N GLY A 234 -1.96 3.42 6.37
CA GLY A 234 -2.30 4.25 5.21
C GLY A 234 -1.89 3.64 3.86
N ILE A 235 -1.54 2.34 3.80
CA ILE A 235 -1.23 1.64 2.54
C ILE A 235 -2.29 0.56 2.29
N SER A 236 -2.89 0.59 1.10
CA SER A 236 -3.83 -0.43 0.65
C SER A 236 -3.57 -0.83 -0.80
N TYR A 237 -3.92 -2.05 -1.18
CA TYR A 237 -3.92 -2.51 -2.56
C TYR A 237 -5.31 -2.99 -2.96
N TRP A 238 -5.70 -2.69 -4.20
CA TRP A 238 -6.98 -3.06 -4.78
C TRP A 238 -6.77 -3.80 -6.10
N THR A 239 -7.30 -5.01 -6.19
CA THR A 239 -7.28 -5.80 -7.43
C THR A 239 -8.10 -5.13 -8.52
N GLU A 240 -8.01 -5.61 -9.76
CA GLU A 240 -8.84 -5.11 -10.85
C GLU A 240 -10.35 -5.23 -10.55
N GLU A 241 -10.76 -6.38 -10.02
CA GLU A 241 -12.15 -6.68 -9.70
C GLU A 241 -12.65 -5.81 -8.55
N ASP A 242 -11.95 -5.82 -7.41
CA ASP A 242 -12.35 -5.05 -6.23
C ASP A 242 -12.22 -3.55 -6.47
N GLY A 243 -11.18 -3.09 -7.18
CA GLY A 243 -11.05 -1.68 -7.54
C GLY A 243 -12.21 -1.18 -8.41
N LYS A 244 -12.68 -2.01 -9.35
CA LYS A 244 -13.86 -1.69 -10.16
C LYS A 244 -15.13 -1.66 -9.31
N ASN A 245 -15.30 -2.61 -8.41
CA ASN A 245 -16.45 -2.63 -7.49
C ASN A 245 -16.41 -1.43 -6.52
N LEU A 246 -15.24 -1.12 -5.95
CA LEU A 246 -15.07 -0.01 -5.02
C LEU A 246 -15.44 1.31 -5.68
N SER A 247 -15.06 1.53 -6.94
CA SER A 247 -15.45 2.72 -7.71
C SER A 247 -16.98 2.91 -7.78
N ALA A 248 -17.71 1.81 -8.02
CA ALA A 248 -19.16 1.83 -8.05
C ALA A 248 -19.76 2.05 -6.65
N CYS A 249 -19.20 1.39 -5.63
CA CYS A 249 -19.63 1.51 -4.23
C CYS A 249 -19.41 2.91 -3.67
N LEU A 250 -18.26 3.53 -3.93
CA LEU A 250 -17.97 4.92 -3.56
C LEU A 250 -18.93 5.90 -4.26
N THR A 251 -19.26 5.67 -5.53
CA THR A 251 -20.26 6.49 -6.24
C THR A 251 -21.63 6.40 -5.56
N LYS A 252 -22.05 5.20 -5.12
CA LYS A 252 -23.30 5.00 -4.38
C LYS A 252 -23.24 5.66 -3.00
N ALA A 253 -22.15 5.48 -2.26
CA ALA A 253 -21.95 6.08 -0.93
C ALA A 253 -21.99 7.61 -0.98
N ASN A 254 -21.34 8.22 -1.96
CA ASN A 254 -21.32 9.68 -2.12
C ASN A 254 -22.73 10.28 -2.34
N ASN A 255 -23.67 9.48 -2.86
CA ASN A 255 -25.06 9.89 -3.06
C ASN A 255 -25.92 9.83 -1.78
N THR A 256 -25.38 9.35 -0.65
CA THR A 256 -26.10 9.30 0.64
C THR A 256 -25.47 10.26 1.67
N PRO A 257 -26.24 10.80 2.63
CA PRO A 257 -25.69 11.64 3.69
C PRO A 257 -24.67 10.94 4.57
N ASP A 258 -24.88 9.65 4.88
CA ASP A 258 -23.97 8.88 5.73
C ASP A 258 -22.67 8.56 5.00
N GLY A 259 -22.76 8.12 3.75
CA GLY A 259 -21.57 7.79 2.96
C GLY A 259 -20.65 8.99 2.70
N ARG A 260 -21.18 10.23 2.66
CA ARG A 260 -20.33 11.43 2.57
C ARG A 260 -19.53 11.73 3.85
N LYS A 261 -19.95 11.21 4.99
CA LYS A 261 -19.31 11.40 6.32
C LYS A 261 -18.40 10.25 6.72
N THR A 262 -18.49 9.11 6.04
CA THR A 262 -17.67 7.92 6.29
C THR A 262 -16.36 8.03 5.53
N ASP A 263 -15.26 7.60 6.15
CA ASP A 263 -13.98 7.54 5.46
C ASP A 263 -13.99 6.48 4.36
N TRP A 264 -13.33 6.78 3.24
CA TRP A 264 -13.40 5.92 2.06
C TRP A 264 -12.90 4.49 2.36
N GLU A 265 -11.91 4.32 3.26
CA GLU A 265 -11.40 3.02 3.69
C GLU A 265 -12.46 2.18 4.42
N GLU A 266 -13.41 2.84 5.10
CA GLU A 266 -14.47 2.19 5.88
C GLU A 266 -15.66 1.77 5.01
N ILE A 267 -15.91 2.46 3.88
CA ILE A 267 -17.00 2.15 2.95
C ILE A 267 -17.06 0.66 2.55
N PRO A 268 -15.97 0.02 2.08
CA PRO A 268 -15.98 -1.40 1.72
C PRO A 268 -16.14 -2.34 2.93
N LEU A 269 -15.82 -1.87 4.14
CA LEU A 269 -15.89 -2.68 5.37
C LEU A 269 -17.25 -2.60 6.07
N THR A 270 -18.03 -1.56 5.77
CA THR A 270 -19.27 -1.25 6.48
C THR A 270 -20.48 -1.30 5.55
N MET A 271 -20.60 -0.31 4.66
CA MET A 271 -21.75 -0.13 3.78
C MET A 271 -21.88 -1.21 2.71
N PHE A 272 -20.75 -1.79 2.28
CA PHE A 272 -20.69 -2.78 1.20
C PHE A 272 -19.89 -4.03 1.61
N LYS A 273 -19.89 -4.39 2.89
CA LYS A 273 -19.08 -5.49 3.45
C LYS A 273 -19.25 -6.85 2.77
N ASP A 274 -20.42 -7.10 2.18
CA ASP A 274 -20.72 -8.37 1.50
C ASP A 274 -20.13 -8.42 0.09
N ASP A 275 -19.71 -7.27 -0.46
CA ASP A 275 -19.12 -7.13 -1.79
C ASP A 275 -17.59 -7.23 -1.79
N PHE A 276 -16.95 -7.28 -0.60
CA PHE A 276 -15.49 -7.23 -0.46
C PHE A 276 -14.94 -8.27 0.52
N THR A 277 -13.78 -8.82 0.17
CA THR A 277 -12.90 -9.52 1.12
C THR A 277 -11.57 -8.79 1.16
N VAL A 278 -11.40 -7.91 2.15
CA VAL A 278 -10.17 -7.14 2.33
C VAL A 278 -9.27 -7.85 3.33
N ASN A 279 -8.10 -8.31 2.88
CA ASN A 279 -7.16 -9.02 3.75
C ASN A 279 -6.31 -8.04 4.57
N ILE A 280 -5.87 -8.46 5.75
CA ILE A 280 -4.77 -7.78 6.43
C ILE A 280 -3.45 -8.21 5.78
N ARG A 281 -2.56 -7.25 5.54
CA ARG A 281 -1.16 -7.49 5.18
C ARG A 281 -0.28 -7.01 6.34
N PRO A 282 0.20 -7.92 7.21
CA PRO A 282 0.97 -7.55 8.38
C PRO A 282 2.23 -6.75 8.03
N CYS A 283 2.50 -5.72 8.82
CA CYS A 283 3.73 -4.95 8.85
C CYS A 283 4.35 -5.05 10.25
N ASN A 284 5.65 -4.84 10.33
CA ASN A 284 6.39 -4.76 11.58
C ASN A 284 6.48 -3.32 12.09
N ILE A 285 6.65 -3.18 13.41
CA ILE A 285 6.96 -1.88 14.02
C ILE A 285 8.22 -1.32 13.36
N GLY A 286 8.11 -0.10 12.83
CA GLY A 286 9.19 0.60 12.15
C GLY A 286 9.19 0.44 10.62
N ASP A 287 8.37 -0.43 10.03
CA ASP A 287 8.27 -0.53 8.56
C ASP A 287 7.72 0.76 7.93
N THR A 288 6.83 1.44 8.65
CA THR A 288 6.34 2.79 8.32
C THR A 288 6.52 3.73 9.50
N THR A 289 6.49 5.03 9.23
CA THR A 289 6.48 6.05 10.26
C THR A 289 5.47 7.14 9.92
N GLU A 290 4.50 7.30 10.79
CA GLU A 290 3.57 8.41 10.77
C GLU A 290 4.09 9.55 11.66
N PHE A 291 3.99 10.78 11.16
CA PHE A 291 4.35 11.97 11.93
C PHE A 291 3.08 12.66 12.43
N ASN A 292 2.72 12.45 13.69
CA ASN A 292 1.51 13.02 14.30
C ASN A 292 1.79 14.29 15.11
N SER A 293 3.07 14.62 15.30
CA SER A 293 3.51 15.83 15.98
C SER A 293 4.89 16.27 15.51
N ILE A 294 5.24 17.54 15.74
CA ILE A 294 6.61 18.03 15.53
C ILE A 294 7.62 17.25 16.39
N ALA A 295 7.22 16.80 17.58
CA ALA A 295 8.06 15.96 18.43
C ALA A 295 8.43 14.63 17.74
N ASP A 296 7.51 14.03 16.98
CA ASP A 296 7.80 12.81 16.22
C ASP A 296 8.77 13.07 15.07
N VAL A 297 8.61 14.21 14.37
CA VAL A 297 9.54 14.63 13.33
C VAL A 297 10.95 14.84 13.92
N VAL A 298 11.04 15.53 15.06
CA VAL A 298 12.31 15.84 15.75
C VAL A 298 13.07 14.60 16.21
N LYS A 299 12.38 13.50 16.54
CA LYS A 299 13.02 12.22 16.88
C LYS A 299 13.84 11.66 15.72
N ILE A 300 13.46 11.98 14.47
CA ILE A 300 14.07 11.43 13.25
C ILE A 300 14.92 12.46 12.52
N ASP A 301 14.53 13.74 12.55
CA ASP A 301 15.23 14.86 11.93
C ASP A 301 15.35 16.03 12.92
N ALA A 302 16.55 16.18 13.50
CA ALA A 302 16.82 17.22 14.49
C ALA A 302 16.77 18.65 13.92
N SER A 303 16.75 18.84 12.60
CA SER A 303 16.64 20.18 11.97
C SER A 303 15.31 20.87 12.28
N TYR A 304 14.31 20.13 12.76
CA TYR A 304 13.03 20.64 13.21
C TYR A 304 13.02 21.14 14.67
N LYS A 305 14.11 20.97 15.44
CA LYS A 305 14.20 21.45 16.84
C LYS A 305 14.17 22.98 17.00
N ALA A 306 14.46 23.71 15.93
CA ALA A 306 14.69 25.16 15.96
C ALA A 306 13.74 25.95 15.03
N ARG A 307 12.64 25.33 14.59
CA ARG A 307 11.64 25.95 13.70
C ARG A 307 10.38 26.34 14.45
#